data_AF-A0A0W4ZR23-F1
#
_entry.id   AF-A0A0W4ZR23-F1
#
_cell.length_a   1.000
_cell.length_b   1.000
_cell.length_c   1.000
_cell.angle_alpha   90.00
_cell.angle_beta   90.00
_cell.angle_gamma   90.00
#
_symmetry.space_group_name_H-M   'P 1'
#
loop_
_entity.id
_entity.type
_entity.pdbx_description
1 polymer ?
#
loop_
_entity_poly.entity_id
_entity_poly.type
_entity_poly.pdbx_seq_one_letter_code
_entity_poly.pdbx_strand_id
1 'polypeptide(L)'
;MNVLALILLISKFYMNVYGLFECSFNLDGFWFNLKALDYIYYVTNIYTLDTEKINMTWSISLCKGMNSEVFGGEGNCKKESRICGVKRVISGEKERIEEVKGLYFDIDDKYLTDNGFEVMFHNNRARKSNLSAIINFICDEKEHDPKLIAYKYSMVWLEWKTKSACKDINYVKKKNGTYGFFEFDLFSYIEMIKNMKYFIKDFALRVIVYIRNMGGPYREGYTAI
;
A
#
# COMPACT_ATOMS: atom_id res chain seq x y z
N MET A 1 36.64 -0.31 -26.44
CA MET A 1 35.22 -0.04 -26.10
C MET A 1 35.19 0.48 -24.67
N ASN A 2 34.75 1.72 -24.47
CA ASN A 2 34.93 2.44 -23.20
C ASN A 2 34.00 1.90 -22.10
N VAL A 3 34.58 1.40 -21.00
CA VAL A 3 33.84 0.86 -19.83
C VAL A 3 32.84 1.89 -19.26
N LEU A 4 33.15 3.19 -19.39
CA LEU A 4 32.27 4.30 -19.01
C LEU A 4 30.93 4.32 -19.79
N ALA A 5 30.95 3.95 -21.07
CA ALA A 5 29.75 3.94 -21.92
C ALA A 5 28.80 2.78 -21.54
N LEU A 6 29.36 1.65 -21.09
CA LEU A 6 28.59 0.51 -20.62
C LEU A 6 27.86 0.82 -19.30
N ILE A 7 28.52 1.51 -18.36
CA ILE A 7 27.93 1.91 -17.07
C ILE A 7 26.78 2.91 -17.27
N LEU A 8 26.92 3.86 -18.21
CA LEU A 8 25.84 4.81 -18.52
C LEU A 8 24.63 4.15 -19.18
N LEU A 9 24.83 3.11 -20.00
CA LEU A 9 23.72 2.32 -20.57
C LEU A 9 22.99 1.48 -19.52
N ILE A 10 23.71 0.89 -18.56
CA ILE A 10 23.10 0.09 -17.47
C ILE A 10 22.33 1.00 -16.49
N SER A 11 22.78 2.24 -16.28
CA SER A 11 22.09 3.19 -15.39
C SER A 11 20.68 3.59 -15.85
N LYS A 12 20.39 3.53 -17.15
CA LYS A 12 19.03 3.75 -17.70
C LYS A 12 18.12 2.52 -17.62
N PHE A 13 18.66 1.36 -17.23
CA PHE A 13 17.92 0.11 -17.06
C PHE A 13 17.50 -0.18 -15.62
N TYR A 14 17.70 0.77 -14.70
CA TYR A 14 16.94 0.79 -13.44
C TYR A 14 15.50 1.22 -13.73
N MET A 15 14.78 0.34 -14.44
CA MET A 15 13.34 0.34 -14.52
C MET A 15 12.82 0.47 -13.09
N ASN A 16 11.94 1.45 -12.87
CA ASN A 16 11.15 1.52 -11.66
C ASN A 16 10.30 0.25 -11.62
N VAL A 17 10.82 -0.80 -10.97
CA VAL A 17 10.04 -1.95 -10.57
C VAL A 17 9.15 -1.41 -9.45
N TYR A 18 8.02 -0.84 -9.85
CA TYR A 18 6.92 -0.59 -8.92
C TYR A 18 6.50 -1.97 -8.41
N GLY A 19 6.64 -2.16 -7.09
CA GLY A 19 6.34 -3.43 -6.44
C GLY A 19 4.88 -3.78 -6.71
N LEU A 20 4.64 -4.86 -7.43
CA LEU A 20 3.32 -5.45 -7.49
C LEU A 20 3.10 -6.10 -6.14
N PHE A 21 2.18 -5.58 -5.32
CA PHE A 21 1.77 -6.28 -4.10
C PHE A 21 1.40 -7.73 -4.44
N GLU A 22 2.15 -8.65 -3.84
CA GLU A 22 2.02 -10.08 -4.02
C GLU A 22 0.88 -10.59 -3.14
N CYS A 23 -0.17 -11.13 -3.73
CA CYS A 23 -1.30 -11.70 -2.99
C CYS A 23 -1.01 -13.03 -2.30
N SER A 24 0.21 -13.54 -2.42
CA SER A 24 0.66 -14.73 -1.71
C SER A 24 2.02 -14.41 -1.11
N PHE A 25 2.13 -14.50 0.21
CA PHE A 25 3.34 -14.09 0.92
C PHE A 25 3.52 -14.93 2.19
N ASN A 26 4.76 -14.96 2.66
CA ASN A 26 5.09 -15.49 3.98
C ASN A 26 5.17 -14.33 4.99
N LEU A 27 4.62 -14.51 6.18
CA LEU A 27 4.74 -13.57 7.28
C LEU A 27 4.98 -14.38 8.56
N ASP A 28 6.15 -14.20 9.17
CA ASP A 28 6.60 -14.93 10.36
C ASP A 28 6.44 -16.46 10.27
N GLY A 29 6.77 -17.04 9.11
CA GLY A 29 6.68 -18.48 8.87
C GLY A 29 5.29 -18.98 8.47
N PHE A 30 4.26 -18.14 8.50
CA PHE A 30 2.92 -18.47 8.03
C PHE A 30 2.72 -18.05 6.58
N TRP A 31 2.15 -18.93 5.77
CA TRP A 31 1.84 -18.63 4.38
C TRP A 31 0.40 -18.12 4.25
N PHE A 32 0.23 -16.94 3.66
CA PHE A 32 -1.07 -16.33 3.40
C PHE A 32 -1.34 -16.28 1.90
N ASN A 33 -2.61 -16.46 1.51
CA ASN A 33 -3.03 -16.40 0.12
C ASN A 33 -4.37 -15.67 -0.02
N LEU A 34 -4.30 -14.44 -0.54
CA LEU A 34 -5.41 -13.53 -0.77
C LEU A 34 -6.00 -13.64 -2.18
N LYS A 35 -5.59 -14.62 -3.00
CA LYS A 35 -6.15 -14.81 -4.35
C LYS A 35 -7.65 -15.10 -4.35
N ALA A 36 -8.19 -15.64 -3.25
CA ALA A 36 -9.64 -15.81 -3.10
C ALA A 36 -10.40 -14.46 -3.07
N LEU A 37 -9.69 -13.37 -2.75
CA LEU A 37 -10.20 -11.99 -2.69
C LEU A 37 -9.87 -11.19 -3.96
N ASP A 38 -9.60 -11.87 -5.07
CA ASP A 38 -9.28 -11.26 -6.38
C ASP A 38 -10.54 -10.75 -7.10
N TYR A 39 -11.35 -9.97 -6.39
CA TYR A 39 -12.56 -9.31 -6.86
C TYR A 39 -12.53 -7.82 -6.48
N ILE A 40 -13.40 -7.03 -7.10
CA ILE A 40 -13.58 -5.61 -6.78
C ILE A 40 -14.72 -5.47 -5.77
N TYR A 41 -14.37 -5.12 -4.53
CA TYR A 41 -15.33 -4.89 -3.47
C TYR A 41 -15.70 -3.41 -3.40
N TYR A 42 -16.95 -3.12 -3.03
CA TYR A 42 -17.46 -1.75 -2.94
C TYR A 42 -17.93 -1.47 -1.53
N VAL A 43 -17.41 -0.40 -0.92
CA VAL A 43 -17.81 0.06 0.40
C VAL A 43 -18.32 1.49 0.27
N THR A 44 -19.62 1.66 0.47
CA THR A 44 -20.27 2.97 0.33
C THR A 44 -20.69 3.50 1.70
N ASN A 45 -20.37 4.75 1.97
CA ASN A 45 -20.87 5.48 3.13
C ASN A 45 -21.54 6.76 2.69
N ILE A 46 -22.74 7.00 3.23
CA ILE A 46 -23.50 8.22 2.98
C ILE A 46 -23.66 8.93 4.32
N TYR A 47 -23.28 10.21 4.34
CA TYR A 47 -23.50 11.08 5.48
C TYR A 47 -24.11 12.41 5.02
N THR A 48 -24.85 13.06 5.90
CA THR A 48 -25.50 14.34 5.60
C THR A 48 -24.74 15.45 6.30
N LEU A 49 -24.40 16.50 5.56
CA LEU A 49 -23.75 17.71 6.05
C LEU A 49 -24.64 18.90 5.65
N ASP A 50 -25.27 19.52 6.63
CA ASP A 50 -26.23 20.61 6.44
C ASP A 50 -27.36 20.24 5.45
N THR A 51 -27.31 20.82 4.24
CA THR A 51 -28.27 20.58 3.16
C THR A 51 -27.75 19.61 2.08
N GLU A 52 -26.51 19.16 2.19
CA GLU A 52 -25.86 18.29 1.23
C GLU A 52 -25.76 16.86 1.77
N LYS A 53 -25.92 15.88 0.89
CA LYS A 53 -25.61 14.47 1.18
C LYS A 53 -24.30 14.13 0.51
N ILE A 54 -23.33 13.66 1.27
CA ILE A 54 -22.05 13.22 0.76
C ILE A 54 -22.08 11.69 0.68
N ASN A 55 -21.94 11.19 -0.54
CA ASN A 55 -21.83 9.77 -0.85
C ASN A 55 -20.37 9.46 -1.20
N MET A 56 -19.70 8.71 -0.33
CA MET A 56 -18.33 8.26 -0.53
C MET A 56 -18.33 6.77 -0.84
N THR A 57 -17.96 6.41 -2.06
CA THR A 57 -17.81 5.01 -2.49
C THR A 57 -16.34 4.66 -2.61
N TRP A 58 -15.92 3.59 -1.94
CA TRP A 58 -14.60 2.99 -2.07
C TRP A 58 -14.68 1.71 -2.88
N SER A 59 -13.95 1.64 -3.98
CA SER A 59 -13.67 0.41 -4.71
C SER A 59 -12.34 -0.14 -4.21
N ILE A 60 -12.27 -1.45 -3.92
CA ILE A 60 -11.09 -2.12 -3.36
C ILE A 60 -10.82 -3.40 -4.15
N SER A 61 -9.60 -3.55 -4.66
CA SER A 61 -9.13 -4.74 -5.38
C SER A 61 -7.70 -5.03 -4.94
N LEU A 62 -7.49 -6.17 -4.29
CA LEU A 62 -6.21 -6.47 -3.64
C LEU A 62 -5.16 -6.96 -4.62
N CYS A 63 -5.50 -7.86 -5.54
CA CYS A 63 -4.51 -8.59 -6.34
C CYS A 63 -4.33 -8.04 -7.75
N LYS A 64 -5.35 -7.37 -8.27
CA LYS A 64 -5.35 -6.77 -9.60
C LYS A 64 -5.62 -5.28 -9.51
N GLY A 65 -4.92 -4.51 -10.34
CA GLY A 65 -5.27 -3.12 -10.54
C GLY A 65 -6.63 -2.98 -11.21
N MET A 66 -7.38 -1.94 -10.88
CA MET A 66 -8.67 -1.67 -11.51
C MET A 66 -8.49 -1.22 -12.96
N ASN A 67 -9.39 -1.70 -13.81
CA ASN A 67 -9.55 -1.16 -15.16
C ASN A 67 -10.29 0.18 -15.06
N SER A 68 -9.76 1.18 -15.74
CA SER A 68 -10.25 2.58 -15.74
C SER A 68 -11.67 2.75 -16.31
N GLU A 69 -12.29 1.69 -16.83
CA GLU A 69 -13.58 1.73 -17.53
C GLU A 69 -14.79 1.52 -16.60
N VAL A 70 -14.57 1.20 -15.32
CA VAL A 70 -15.66 0.77 -14.42
C VAL A 70 -16.63 1.92 -14.05
N PHE A 71 -16.31 3.18 -14.35
CA PHE A 71 -17.22 4.31 -14.09
C PHE A 71 -17.31 5.24 -15.32
N GLY A 72 -18.44 5.22 -16.03
CA GLY A 72 -18.64 5.93 -17.29
C GLY A 72 -18.70 7.48 -17.22
N GLY A 73 -17.67 8.17 -16.72
CA GLY A 73 -17.59 9.64 -16.70
C GLY A 73 -16.24 10.22 -16.22
N GLU A 74 -16.15 11.56 -16.13
CA GLU A 74 -14.93 12.33 -15.74
C GLU A 74 -14.39 12.02 -14.32
N GLY A 75 -15.11 11.23 -13.51
CA GLY A 75 -14.72 10.82 -12.16
C GLY A 75 -13.97 9.50 -12.08
N ASN A 76 -13.11 9.20 -13.06
CA ASN A 76 -12.47 7.90 -13.14
C ASN A 76 -11.27 7.74 -12.23
N CYS A 77 -11.27 6.62 -11.50
CA CYS A 77 -10.08 6.10 -10.85
C CYS A 77 -9.00 5.90 -11.90
N LYS A 78 -7.79 6.36 -11.61
CA LYS A 78 -6.68 6.11 -12.51
C LYS A 78 -6.47 4.60 -12.67
N LYS A 79 -6.16 4.19 -13.89
CA LYS A 79 -5.85 2.80 -14.22
C LYS A 79 -4.81 2.23 -13.24
N GLU A 80 -4.96 0.97 -12.89
CA GLU A 80 -4.08 0.21 -11.98
C GLU A 80 -4.19 0.59 -10.50
N SER A 81 -5.02 1.57 -10.13
CA SER A 81 -5.33 1.80 -8.71
C SER A 81 -5.96 0.54 -8.10
N ARG A 82 -5.55 0.21 -6.88
CA ARG A 82 -6.04 -0.95 -6.12
C ARG A 82 -7.09 -0.55 -5.09
N ILE A 83 -7.00 0.68 -4.58
CA ILE A 83 -8.09 1.30 -3.84
C ILE A 83 -8.43 2.61 -4.53
N CYS A 84 -9.71 2.87 -4.72
CA CYS A 84 -10.19 4.13 -5.24
C CYS A 84 -11.39 4.64 -4.45
N GLY A 85 -11.33 5.90 -4.03
CA GLY A 85 -12.42 6.59 -3.38
C GLY A 85 -13.02 7.64 -4.32
N VAL A 86 -14.34 7.60 -4.50
CA VAL A 86 -15.11 8.59 -5.25
C VAL A 86 -16.05 9.30 -4.29
N LYS A 87 -15.82 10.60 -4.09
CA LYS A 87 -16.67 11.47 -3.29
C LYS A 87 -17.67 12.17 -4.19
N ARG A 88 -18.96 11.87 -3.99
CA ARG A 88 -20.08 12.53 -4.66
C ARG A 88 -20.82 13.41 -3.67
N VAL A 89 -21.13 14.63 -4.09
CA VAL A 89 -21.95 15.58 -3.34
C VAL A 89 -23.30 15.66 -4.03
N ILE A 90 -24.35 15.39 -3.26
CA ILE A 90 -25.75 15.41 -3.70
C ILE A 90 -26.40 16.61 -3.03
N SER A 91 -26.82 17.59 -3.84
CA SER A 91 -27.49 18.82 -3.39
C SER A 91 -28.83 18.94 -4.11
N GLY A 92 -29.92 18.62 -3.40
CA GLY A 92 -31.23 18.44 -4.01
C GLY A 92 -31.25 17.27 -5.00
N GLU A 93 -31.60 17.55 -6.26
CA GLU A 93 -31.63 16.57 -7.37
C GLU A 93 -30.32 16.50 -8.16
N LYS A 94 -29.33 17.35 -7.84
CA LYS A 94 -28.05 17.40 -8.55
C LYS A 94 -27.01 16.55 -7.83
N GLU A 95 -26.40 15.62 -8.54
CA GLU A 95 -25.22 14.88 -8.11
C GLU A 95 -23.99 15.35 -8.88
N ARG A 96 -22.90 15.65 -8.16
CA ARG A 96 -21.61 15.98 -8.76
C ARG A 96 -20.48 15.20 -8.10
N ILE A 97 -19.49 14.85 -8.88
CA ILE A 97 -18.25 14.25 -8.39
C ILE A 97 -17.35 15.39 -7.90
N GLU A 98 -17.03 15.38 -6.62
CA GLU A 98 -16.19 16.41 -6.01
C GLU A 98 -14.72 15.97 -5.98
N GLU A 99 -14.46 14.69 -5.67
CA GLU A 99 -13.11 14.20 -5.47
C GLU A 99 -12.97 12.73 -5.91
N VAL A 100 -11.85 12.41 -6.54
CA VAL A 100 -11.45 11.04 -6.86
C VAL A 100 -10.03 10.81 -6.37
N LYS A 101 -9.84 9.84 -5.46
CA LYS A 101 -8.53 9.46 -4.94
C LYS A 101 -8.21 8.02 -5.32
N GLY A 102 -7.03 7.81 -5.89
CA GLY A 102 -6.48 6.47 -6.16
C GLY A 102 -5.27 6.19 -5.29
N LEU A 103 -5.19 4.95 -4.80
CA LEU A 103 -4.03 4.37 -4.14
C LEU A 103 -3.51 3.20 -4.98
N TYR A 104 -2.20 3.23 -5.20
CA TYR A 104 -1.43 2.16 -5.79
C TYR A 104 -0.70 1.46 -4.65
N PHE A 105 -0.71 0.13 -4.60
CA PHE A 105 0.05 -0.63 -3.59
C PHE A 105 1.52 -0.67 -4.01
N ASP A 106 2.15 0.50 -4.07
CA ASP A 106 3.54 0.65 -4.47
C ASP A 106 4.50 0.21 -3.34
N ILE A 107 4.08 0.44 -2.09
CA ILE A 107 4.80 0.09 -0.86
C ILE A 107 3.78 -0.46 0.13
N ASP A 108 4.12 -1.58 0.76
CA ASP A 108 3.29 -2.18 1.78
C ASP A 108 4.11 -2.75 2.94
N ASP A 109 3.66 -2.44 4.15
CA ASP A 109 4.19 -3.00 5.40
C ASP A 109 3.17 -3.98 5.97
N LYS A 110 3.62 -5.16 6.37
CA LYS A 110 2.75 -6.24 6.87
C LYS A 110 3.11 -6.58 8.31
N TYR A 111 2.09 -6.78 9.15
CA TYR A 111 2.25 -7.09 10.56
C TYR A 111 1.34 -8.26 10.95
N LEU A 112 1.89 -9.25 11.64
CA LEU A 112 1.08 -10.34 12.17
C LEU A 112 0.26 -9.83 13.37
N THR A 113 -0.99 -10.28 13.48
CA THR A 113 -1.83 -10.02 14.65
C THR A 113 -2.23 -11.34 15.31
N ASP A 114 -2.86 -11.28 16.49
CA ASP A 114 -3.31 -12.48 17.19
C ASP A 114 -4.27 -13.30 16.33
N ASN A 115 -5.20 -12.62 15.65
CA ASN A 115 -6.28 -13.23 14.87
C ASN A 115 -6.19 -12.99 13.34
N GLY A 116 -4.99 -12.74 12.80
CA GLY A 116 -4.82 -12.52 11.37
C GLY A 116 -3.56 -11.71 11.06
N PHE A 117 -3.69 -10.68 10.24
CA PHE A 117 -2.60 -9.76 9.90
C PHE A 117 -3.13 -8.38 9.47
N GLU A 118 -2.29 -7.37 9.60
CA GLU A 118 -2.55 -6.01 9.12
C GLU A 118 -1.61 -5.70 7.95
N VAL A 119 -2.13 -4.99 6.94
CA VAL A 119 -1.32 -4.44 5.85
C VAL A 119 -1.53 -2.94 5.75
N MET A 120 -0.43 -2.20 5.82
CA MET A 120 -0.39 -0.76 5.60
C MET A 120 0.12 -0.48 4.20
N PHE A 121 -0.72 0.13 3.37
CA PHE A 121 -0.42 0.51 2.00
C PHE A 121 -0.11 2.00 1.90
N HIS A 122 1.03 2.31 1.31
CA HIS A 122 1.49 3.66 1.08
C HIS A 122 1.57 3.96 -0.41
N ASN A 123 1.16 5.17 -0.79
CA ASN A 123 1.41 5.65 -2.14
C ASN A 123 2.86 6.12 -2.27
N ASN A 124 3.48 5.85 -3.41
CA ASN A 124 4.80 6.41 -3.69
C ASN A 124 4.71 7.95 -3.76
N ARG A 125 5.66 8.67 -3.13
CA ARG A 125 5.75 10.14 -3.16
C ARG A 125 5.76 10.73 -4.58
N ALA A 126 6.18 9.97 -5.59
CA ALA A 126 6.12 10.39 -6.98
C ALA A 126 4.68 10.55 -7.51
N ARG A 127 3.72 9.82 -6.92
CA ARG A 127 2.30 9.94 -7.23
C ARG A 127 1.76 11.14 -6.44
N LYS A 128 1.18 12.14 -7.11
CA LYS A 128 0.56 13.33 -6.50
C LYS A 128 -0.61 13.05 -5.52
N SER A 129 -0.89 11.78 -5.20
CA SER A 129 -1.96 11.37 -4.28
C SER A 129 -1.34 10.99 -2.95
N ASN A 130 -1.81 11.61 -1.86
CA ASN A 130 -1.39 11.32 -0.49
C ASN A 130 -2.27 10.25 0.19
N LEU A 131 -3.09 9.52 -0.58
CA LEU A 131 -3.94 8.47 -0.03
C LEU A 131 -3.05 7.34 0.54
N SER A 132 -3.39 6.83 1.72
CA SER A 132 -2.83 5.61 2.30
C SER A 132 -3.98 4.75 2.82
N ALA A 133 -3.75 3.46 3.04
CA ALA A 133 -4.76 2.58 3.59
C ALA A 133 -4.15 1.62 4.61
N ILE A 134 -4.90 1.30 5.64
CA ILE A 134 -4.62 0.20 6.56
C ILE A 134 -5.78 -0.77 6.42
N ILE A 135 -5.47 -2.03 6.12
CA ILE A 135 -6.45 -3.11 6.07
C ILE A 135 -6.09 -4.13 7.14
N ASN A 136 -6.97 -4.27 8.12
CA ASN A 136 -6.88 -5.30 9.15
C ASN A 136 -7.63 -6.55 8.66
N PHE A 137 -6.89 -7.60 8.30
CA PHE A 137 -7.44 -8.88 7.89
C PHE A 137 -7.60 -9.78 9.12
N ILE A 138 -8.84 -10.17 9.39
CA ILE A 138 -9.24 -10.95 10.56
C ILE A 138 -9.67 -12.34 10.09
N CYS A 139 -9.11 -13.38 10.69
CA CYS A 139 -9.51 -14.76 10.46
C CYS A 139 -10.96 -14.95 10.89
N ASP A 140 -11.79 -15.39 9.95
CA ASP A 140 -13.18 -15.79 10.15
C ASP A 140 -13.46 -17.00 9.25
N GLU A 141 -14.29 -17.93 9.69
CA GLU A 141 -14.62 -19.12 8.88
C GLU A 141 -15.46 -18.75 7.65
N LYS A 142 -16.16 -17.61 7.71
CA LYS A 142 -17.01 -17.09 6.65
C LYS A 142 -16.30 -15.93 5.94
N GLU A 143 -16.58 -15.80 4.65
CA GLU A 143 -16.15 -14.64 3.88
C GLU A 143 -17.14 -13.50 4.11
N HIS A 144 -16.62 -12.33 4.49
CA HIS A 144 -17.40 -11.11 4.63
C HIS A 144 -16.86 -10.04 3.70
N ASP A 145 -17.71 -9.08 3.32
CA ASP A 145 -17.28 -7.90 2.61
C ASP A 145 -16.43 -6.98 3.49
N PRO A 146 -15.47 -6.23 2.93
CA PRO A 146 -14.68 -5.28 3.69
C PRO A 146 -15.56 -4.19 4.30
N LYS A 147 -15.24 -3.81 5.53
CA LYS A 147 -15.95 -2.77 6.28
C LYS A 147 -15.06 -1.55 6.44
N LEU A 148 -15.57 -0.38 6.07
CA LEU A 148 -14.91 0.89 6.37
C LEU A 148 -15.06 1.21 7.86
N ILE A 149 -13.94 1.31 8.57
CA ILE A 149 -13.89 1.72 9.96
C ILE A 149 -13.80 3.24 10.05
N ALA A 150 -12.89 3.84 9.28
CA ALA A 150 -12.68 5.28 9.28
C ALA A 150 -12.03 5.78 7.99
N TYR A 151 -12.22 7.06 7.70
CA TYR A 151 -11.43 7.79 6.71
C TYR A 151 -11.12 9.19 7.24
N LYS A 152 -9.84 9.45 7.53
CA LYS A 152 -9.34 10.70 8.12
C LYS A 152 -7.92 10.96 7.63
N TYR A 153 -7.55 12.23 7.42
CA TYR A 153 -6.18 12.63 7.05
C TYR A 153 -5.62 11.89 5.81
N SER A 154 -6.46 11.65 4.80
CA SER A 154 -6.10 10.84 3.62
C SER A 154 -5.66 9.39 3.94
N MET A 155 -6.05 8.85 5.09
CA MET A 155 -5.83 7.46 5.45
C MET A 155 -7.18 6.73 5.59
N VAL A 156 -7.27 5.56 4.96
CA VAL A 156 -8.45 4.71 4.94
C VAL A 156 -8.22 3.52 5.86
N TRP A 157 -9.08 3.29 6.83
CA TRP A 157 -9.03 2.13 7.70
C TRP A 157 -10.14 1.16 7.34
N LEU A 158 -9.76 -0.04 6.95
CA LEU A 158 -10.65 -1.13 6.57
C LEU A 158 -10.45 -2.31 7.53
N GLU A 159 -11.54 -2.98 7.84
CA GLU A 159 -11.55 -4.28 8.49
C GLU A 159 -12.10 -5.31 7.50
N TRP A 160 -11.43 -6.46 7.37
CA TRP A 160 -11.86 -7.50 6.46
C TRP A 160 -11.79 -8.87 7.12
N LYS A 161 -12.97 -9.46 7.38
CA LYS A 161 -13.10 -10.80 7.93
C LYS A 161 -13.14 -11.84 6.81
N THR A 162 -12.19 -12.77 6.81
CA THR A 162 -11.99 -13.72 5.71
C THR A 162 -11.25 -14.97 6.18
N LYS A 163 -11.50 -16.11 5.50
CA LYS A 163 -10.77 -17.35 5.76
C LYS A 163 -9.33 -17.27 5.27
N SER A 164 -9.04 -16.43 4.27
CA SER A 164 -7.69 -16.20 3.76
C SER A 164 -6.73 -15.57 4.79
N ALA A 165 -7.27 -15.00 5.87
CA ALA A 165 -6.50 -14.43 6.98
C ALA A 165 -6.16 -15.44 8.08
N CYS A 166 -6.71 -16.66 8.00
CA CYS A 166 -6.45 -17.71 8.98
C CYS A 166 -5.06 -18.31 8.78
N LYS A 167 -4.28 -18.38 9.87
CA LYS A 167 -2.96 -19.01 9.90
C LYS A 167 -3.13 -20.51 9.56
N ASP A 168 -2.47 -20.98 8.49
CA ASP A 168 -2.43 -22.42 8.22
C ASP A 168 -1.47 -23.11 9.18
N ILE A 169 -2.02 -23.64 10.29
CA ILE A 169 -1.26 -24.34 11.33
C ILE A 169 -0.60 -25.61 10.78
N ASN A 170 -1.12 -26.21 9.70
CA ASN A 170 -0.55 -27.45 9.13
C ASN A 170 0.79 -27.22 8.42
N TYR A 171 1.06 -25.99 7.96
CA TYR A 171 2.31 -25.66 7.30
C TYR A 171 3.50 -25.71 8.28
N VAL A 172 3.32 -25.26 9.52
CA VAL A 172 4.35 -25.27 10.56
C VAL A 172 4.71 -26.69 10.98
N LYS A 173 3.72 -27.60 11.09
CA LYS A 173 3.98 -29.00 11.48
C LYS A 173 4.78 -29.79 10.46
N LYS A 174 4.67 -29.50 9.16
CA LYS A 174 5.43 -30.19 8.12
C LYS A 174 6.93 -29.85 8.14
N LYS A 175 7.31 -28.68 8.68
CA LYS A 175 8.73 -28.26 8.77
C LYS A 175 9.45 -28.85 9.98
N ASN A 176 8.73 -29.21 11.04
CA ASN A 176 9.31 -29.72 12.29
C ASN A 176 9.56 -31.24 12.30
N GLY A 177 9.28 -31.94 11.19
CA GLY A 177 9.55 -33.36 11.04
C GLY A 177 10.61 -33.60 9.98
N THR A 178 11.85 -33.18 10.20
CA THR A 178 13.14 -33.84 9.83
C THR A 178 14.26 -32.81 10.08
N TYR A 179 15.31 -33.23 10.80
CA TYR A 179 16.54 -32.51 11.17
C TYR A 179 16.51 -31.74 12.49
N GLY A 180 16.86 -32.47 13.56
CA GLY A 180 17.55 -31.86 14.68
C GLY A 180 18.93 -31.40 14.22
N PHE A 181 19.15 -30.09 14.17
CA PHE A 181 20.42 -29.40 14.39
C PHE A 181 20.07 -27.92 14.56
N PHE A 182 20.74 -27.24 15.48
CA PHE A 182 20.58 -25.82 15.79
C PHE A 182 20.66 -24.94 14.52
N GLU A 183 19.52 -24.62 13.92
CA GLU A 183 19.41 -23.61 12.87
C GLU A 183 19.04 -22.29 13.56
N PHE A 184 20.07 -21.53 13.95
CA PHE A 184 19.89 -20.11 14.24
C PHE A 184 19.15 -19.49 13.06
N ASP A 185 18.08 -18.77 13.35
CA ASP A 185 17.06 -18.26 12.44
C ASP A 185 17.62 -17.28 11.37
N LEU A 186 18.40 -17.81 10.43
CA LEU A 186 19.06 -17.05 9.36
C LEU A 186 18.02 -16.46 8.40
N PHE A 187 16.80 -17.00 8.38
CA PHE A 187 15.75 -16.61 7.46
C PHE A 187 15.21 -15.20 7.77
N SER A 188 14.97 -14.91 9.05
CA SER A 188 14.61 -13.57 9.53
C SER A 188 15.72 -12.55 9.24
N TYR A 189 16.99 -12.96 9.35
CA TYR A 189 18.13 -12.12 9.00
C TYR A 189 18.23 -11.85 7.48
N ILE A 190 17.92 -12.83 6.63
CA ILE A 190 17.96 -12.67 5.16
C ILE A 190 16.89 -11.70 4.67
N GLU A 191 15.66 -11.76 5.21
CA GLU A 191 14.62 -10.78 4.88
C GLU A 191 14.98 -9.38 5.41
N MET A 192 15.52 -9.29 6.63
CA MET A 192 16.02 -8.03 7.17
C MET A 192 17.13 -7.44 6.29
N ILE A 193 18.07 -8.27 5.78
CA ILE A 193 19.13 -7.84 4.85
C ILE A 193 18.55 -7.38 3.50
N LYS A 194 17.52 -8.07 2.97
CA LYS A 194 16.83 -7.65 1.73
C LYS A 194 16.18 -6.27 1.90
N ASN A 195 15.52 -6.03 3.04
CA ASN A 195 14.88 -4.76 3.35
C ASN A 195 15.90 -3.66 3.72
N MET A 196 17.05 -4.03 4.29
CA MET A 196 18.14 -3.11 4.61
C MET A 196 18.68 -2.38 3.38
N LYS A 197 18.60 -2.99 2.20
CA LYS A 197 18.97 -2.33 0.92
C LYS A 197 18.11 -1.09 0.64
N TYR A 198 16.82 -1.13 0.95
CA TYR A 198 15.91 0.01 0.79
C TYR A 198 16.17 1.07 1.85
N PHE A 199 16.38 0.65 3.11
CA PHE A 199 16.70 1.54 4.21
C PHE A 199 18.00 2.32 3.96
N ILE A 200 19.06 1.65 3.50
CA ILE A 200 20.35 2.27 3.17
C ILE A 200 20.20 3.26 2.01
N LYS A 201 19.40 2.93 0.99
CA LYS A 201 19.15 3.83 -0.15
C LYS A 201 18.47 5.14 0.29
N ASP A 202 17.45 5.04 1.14
CA ASP A 202 16.75 6.20 1.67
C ASP A 202 17.62 7.02 2.63
N PHE A 203 18.40 6.35 3.48
CA PHE A 203 19.36 7.00 4.37
C PHE A 203 20.44 7.76 3.58
N ALA A 204 21.02 7.14 2.55
CA ALA A 204 22.03 7.76 1.69
C ALA A 204 21.47 9.00 0.97
N LEU A 205 20.23 8.95 0.47
CA LEU A 205 19.55 10.11 -0.12
C LEU A 205 19.39 11.26 0.88
N ARG A 206 19.01 10.97 2.13
CA ARG A 206 18.89 11.99 3.18
C ARG A 206 20.24 12.62 3.53
N VAL A 207 21.30 11.81 3.63
CA VAL A 207 22.65 12.30 3.88
C VAL A 207 23.15 13.19 2.73
N ILE A 208 22.89 12.81 1.47
CA ILE A 208 23.26 13.62 0.30
C ILE A 208 22.54 14.98 0.32
N VAL A 209 21.23 15.01 0.60
CA VAL A 209 20.47 16.28 0.70
C VAL A 209 20.99 17.13 1.86
N TYR A 210 21.27 16.51 3.00
CA TYR A 210 21.81 17.19 4.19
C TYR A 210 23.19 17.83 3.92
N ILE A 211 24.12 17.10 3.31
CA ILE A 211 25.45 17.61 2.92
C ILE A 211 25.31 18.72 1.88
N ARG A 212 24.42 18.58 0.90
CA ARG A 212 24.18 19.61 -0.13
C ARG A 212 23.66 20.91 0.47
N ASN A 213 22.84 20.82 1.51
CA ASN A 213 22.32 21.98 2.24
C ASN A 213 23.37 22.62 3.17
N MET A 214 24.38 21.88 3.63
CA MET A 214 25.51 22.47 4.38
C MET A 214 26.51 23.22 3.50
N GLY A 215 26.58 22.90 2.20
CA GLY A 215 27.52 23.54 1.27
C GLY A 215 27.01 24.83 0.62
N GLY A 216 25.79 25.28 0.94
CA GLY A 216 25.27 26.56 0.48
C GLY A 216 25.84 27.71 1.33
N PRO A 217 26.37 28.79 0.73
CA PRO A 217 26.83 29.94 1.51
C PRO A 217 25.66 30.53 2.29
N TYR A 218 25.83 30.64 3.61
CA TYR A 218 25.07 31.53 4.48
C TYR A 218 25.06 32.94 3.85
N ARG A 219 24.01 33.27 3.10
CA ARG A 219 23.63 34.65 2.81
C ARG A 219 22.47 35.00 3.74
N GLU A 220 22.83 35.24 5.00
CA GLU A 220 21.99 36.00 5.92
C GLU A 220 22.01 37.46 5.46
N GLY A 221 20.92 37.88 4.83
CA GLY A 221 20.57 39.28 4.68
C GLY A 221 19.38 39.57 5.58
N TYR A 222 19.62 39.87 6.85
CA TYR A 222 18.63 40.55 7.68
C TYR A 222 18.67 42.04 7.31
N THR A 223 17.63 42.54 6.64
CA THR A 223 17.36 43.98 6.57
C THR A 223 16.72 44.40 7.88
N ALA A 224 17.43 45.21 8.68
CA ALA A 224 16.80 46.00 9.73
C ALA A 224 16.03 47.17 9.10
N ILE A 225 14.91 47.51 9.74
CA ILE A 225 14.05 48.68 9.47
C ILE A 225 14.83 49.97 9.72
#